data_AF-A0A7C4GP57-F1
#
_entry.id   AF-A0A7C4GP57-F1
#
_cell.length_a   1.000
_cell.length_b   1.000
_cell.length_c   1.000
_cell.angle_alpha   90.00
_cell.angle_beta   90.00
_cell.angle_gamma   90.00
#
_symmetry.space_group_name_H-M   'P 1'
#
loop_
_entity.id
_entity.type
_entity.pdbx_description
1 polymer ?
#
loop_
_entity_poly.entity_id
_entity_poly.type
_entity_poly.pdbx_seq_one_letter_code
_entity_poly.pdbx_strand_id
1 'polypeptide(L)'
;MQLTENQVIVKGRVFSGEGKGRLFVNIPWAMKQFVEKLGFKPYPGTLNIRLLPEHRVTVEILENHRGIEIVPKEGFYPGKCFKATVSGRIKGAVVIPRVPSYPKDILEIIAPVNLRETLGLKDGDEIEITVLL
;
A
#
# COMPACT_ATOMS: atom_id res chain seq x y z
N MET A 1 17.52 2.47 6.45
CA MET A 1 16.82 2.58 5.16
C MET A 1 17.83 2.92 4.09
N GLN A 2 17.93 2.13 3.01
CA GLN A 2 18.71 2.52 1.83
C GLN A 2 17.82 3.38 0.93
N LEU A 3 18.24 4.62 0.69
CA LEU A 3 17.69 5.50 -0.34
C LEU A 3 18.56 5.31 -1.58
N THR A 4 17.94 4.94 -2.70
CA THR A 4 18.53 5.14 -4.04
C THR A 4 17.65 6.15 -4.75
N GLU A 5 18.19 6.91 -5.71
CA GLU A 5 17.61 8.20 -6.17
C GLU A 5 16.09 8.22 -6.47
N ASN A 6 15.43 7.07 -6.71
CA ASN A 6 13.98 6.98 -6.95
C ASN A 6 13.22 5.89 -6.13
N GLN A 7 13.78 5.29 -5.08
CA GLN A 7 13.05 4.26 -4.31
C GLN A 7 13.47 4.17 -2.83
N VAL A 8 12.54 3.66 -2.02
CA VAL A 8 12.74 3.36 -0.60
C VAL A 8 12.43 1.90 -0.31
N ILE A 9 13.22 1.27 0.54
CA ILE A 9 12.98 -0.09 1.01
C ILE A 9 12.49 -0.03 2.45
N VAL A 10 11.35 -0.68 2.70
CA VAL A 10 10.76 -0.78 4.03
C VAL A 10 10.54 -2.22 4.44
N LYS A 11 10.61 -2.44 5.75
CA LYS A 11 10.22 -3.70 6.37
C LYS A 11 9.10 -3.46 7.37
N GLY A 12 8.20 -4.41 7.47
CA GLY A 12 7.10 -4.38 8.41
C GLY A 12 6.55 -5.77 8.69
N ARG A 13 5.72 -5.87 9.71
CA ARG A 13 5.05 -7.10 10.11
C ARG A 13 3.63 -7.11 9.58
N VAL A 14 3.26 -8.21 8.93
CA VAL A 14 1.91 -8.44 8.43
C VAL A 14 0.93 -8.48 9.60
N PHE A 15 -0.24 -7.86 9.44
CA PHE A 15 -1.31 -7.95 10.43
C PHE A 15 -2.69 -7.90 9.77
N SER A 16 -3.69 -8.44 10.44
CA SER A 16 -5.09 -8.35 10.01
C SER A 16 -5.70 -7.01 10.45
N GLY A 17 -6.23 -6.25 9.49
CA GLY A 17 -7.02 -5.05 9.78
C GLY A 17 -8.51 -5.36 9.89
N GLU A 18 -9.34 -4.31 9.99
CA GLU A 18 -10.81 -4.40 10.10
C GLU A 18 -11.52 -4.78 8.79
N GLY A 19 -10.78 -5.18 7.74
CA GLY A 19 -11.35 -5.52 6.43
C GLY A 19 -11.82 -4.33 5.59
N LYS A 20 -11.68 -3.09 6.07
CA LYS A 20 -12.09 -1.86 5.35
C LYS A 20 -11.38 -1.66 4.00
N GLY A 21 -10.11 -2.03 3.89
CA GLY A 21 -9.36 -1.94 2.63
C GLY A 21 -9.99 -2.75 1.49
N ARG A 22 -10.57 -3.92 1.80
CA ARG A 22 -11.31 -4.74 0.83
C ARG A 22 -12.54 -4.02 0.28
N LEU A 23 -13.26 -3.28 1.12
CA LEU A 23 -14.41 -2.50 0.68
C LEU A 23 -13.97 -1.44 -0.32
N PHE A 24 -12.97 -0.63 0.04
CA PHE A 24 -12.44 0.45 -0.80
C PHE A 24 -11.95 -0.04 -2.17
N VAL A 25 -11.14 -1.11 -2.18
CA VAL A 25 -10.59 -1.67 -3.42
C VAL A 25 -11.69 -2.10 -4.40
N ASN A 26 -12.82 -2.61 -3.90
CA ASN A 26 -13.93 -3.07 -4.72
C ASN A 26 -14.90 -1.98 -5.16
N ILE A 27 -14.77 -0.74 -4.68
CA ILE A 27 -15.67 0.33 -5.10
C ILE A 27 -15.42 0.61 -6.60
N PRO A 28 -16.44 0.59 -7.47
CA PRO A 28 -16.23 0.68 -8.93
C PRO A 28 -15.40 1.89 -9.38
N TRP A 29 -15.59 3.05 -8.76
CA TRP A 29 -14.84 4.26 -9.11
C TRP A 29 -13.36 4.20 -8.67
N ALA A 30 -13.06 3.53 -7.55
CA ALA A 30 -11.70 3.34 -7.06
C ALA A 30 -10.99 2.28 -7.90
N MET A 31 -11.64 1.14 -8.13
CA MET A 31 -11.19 0.07 -9.02
C MET A 31 -10.80 0.58 -10.40
N LYS A 32 -11.65 1.43 -11.02
CA LYS A 32 -11.35 2.06 -12.32
C LYS A 32 -10.04 2.84 -12.28
N GLN A 33 -9.83 3.67 -11.24
CA GLN A 33 -8.59 4.43 -11.09
C GLN A 33 -7.37 3.55 -10.84
N PHE A 34 -7.49 2.45 -10.09
CA PHE A 34 -6.38 1.51 -9.91
C PHE A 34 -5.97 0.88 -11.25
N VAL A 35 -6.94 0.42 -12.04
CA VAL A 35 -6.66 -0.15 -13.36
C VAL A 35 -6.01 0.88 -14.28
N GLU A 36 -6.58 2.07 -14.40
CA GLU A 36 -6.10 3.11 -15.32
C GLU A 36 -4.73 3.70 -14.90
N LYS A 37 -4.53 3.96 -13.60
CA LYS A 37 -3.35 4.69 -13.10
C LYS A 37 -2.21 3.78 -12.67
N LEU A 38 -2.51 2.57 -12.18
CA LEU A 38 -1.49 1.61 -11.73
C LEU A 38 -1.19 0.54 -12.79
N GLY A 39 -2.08 0.35 -13.76
CA GLY A 39 -1.90 -0.59 -14.87
C GLY A 39 -2.23 -2.04 -14.50
N PHE A 40 -2.94 -2.28 -13.39
CA PHE A 40 -3.39 -3.62 -13.01
C PHE A 40 -4.72 -3.58 -12.27
N LYS A 41 -5.49 -4.68 -12.36
CA LYS A 41 -6.67 -4.91 -11.54
C LYS A 41 -6.23 -5.50 -10.19
N PRO A 42 -6.42 -4.80 -9.06
CA PRO A 42 -6.07 -5.36 -7.75
C PRO A 42 -6.98 -6.54 -7.38
N TYR A 43 -6.41 -7.50 -6.66
CA TYR A 43 -7.14 -8.49 -5.89
C TYR A 43 -8.05 -7.78 -4.86
N PRO A 44 -9.26 -8.30 -4.57
CA PRO A 44 -10.20 -7.68 -3.63
C PRO A 44 -9.73 -7.74 -2.17
N GLY A 45 -8.77 -6.88 -1.80
CA GLY A 45 -8.22 -6.77 -0.46
C GLY A 45 -6.92 -5.97 -0.43
N THR A 46 -6.42 -5.73 0.79
CA THR A 46 -5.12 -5.12 1.05
C THR A 46 -4.30 -6.06 1.93
N LEU A 47 -2.99 -6.12 1.71
CA LEU A 47 -2.05 -6.60 2.70
C LEU A 47 -1.68 -5.43 3.60
N ASN A 48 -1.94 -5.54 4.90
CA ASN A 48 -1.55 -4.50 5.84
C ASN A 48 -0.23 -4.90 6.50
N ILE A 49 0.70 -3.95 6.57
CA ILE A 49 1.95 -4.12 7.31
C ILE A 49 2.08 -3.00 8.34
N ARG A 50 2.55 -3.35 9.53
CA ARG A 50 3.01 -2.39 10.52
C ARG A 50 4.52 -2.25 10.38
N LEU A 51 4.98 -1.06 10.03
CA LEU A 51 6.38 -0.75 9.81
C LEU A 51 7.20 -1.00 11.07
N LEU A 52 8.40 -1.59 10.88
CA LEU A 52 9.39 -1.65 11.96
C LEU A 52 9.80 -0.21 12.36
N PRO A 53 10.18 0.04 13.63
CA PRO A 53 10.44 1.38 14.14
C PRO A 53 11.35 2.24 13.26
N GLU A 54 12.43 1.67 12.74
CA GLU A 54 13.44 2.30 11.89
C GLU A 54 12.95 2.66 10.48
N HIS A 55 11.78 2.14 10.07
CA HIS A 55 11.16 2.40 8.76
C HIS A 55 9.94 3.34 8.83
N ARG A 56 9.51 3.76 10.03
CA ARG A 56 8.30 4.61 10.18
C ARG A 56 8.42 5.97 9.49
N VAL A 57 9.62 6.52 9.38
CA VAL A 57 9.90 7.78 8.66
C VAL A 57 9.47 7.72 7.19
N THR A 58 9.38 6.51 6.61
CA THR A 58 8.96 6.35 5.22
C THR A 58 7.53 6.84 4.96
N VAL A 59 6.63 6.80 5.94
CA VAL A 59 5.27 7.33 5.75
C VAL A 59 5.32 8.83 5.44
N GLU A 60 6.11 9.59 6.19
CA GLU A 60 6.29 11.04 5.96
C GLU A 60 6.95 11.31 4.60
N ILE A 61 7.94 10.51 4.21
CA ILE A 61 8.58 10.62 2.89
C ILE A 61 7.52 10.44 1.78
N LEU A 62 6.71 9.39 1.85
CA LEU A 62 5.66 9.12 0.86
C LEU A 62 4.54 10.17 0.91
N GLU A 63 4.21 10.71 2.08
CA GLU A 63 3.25 11.81 2.22
C GLU A 63 3.71 13.07 1.46
N ASN A 64 5.01 13.36 1.49
CA ASN A 64 5.62 14.54 0.84
C ASN A 64 5.95 14.34 -0.66
N HIS A 65 5.98 13.10 -1.15
CA HIS A 65 6.17 12.83 -2.59
C HIS A 65 4.86 12.97 -3.37
N ARG A 66 4.91 13.34 -4.66
CA ARG A 66 3.70 13.54 -5.48
C ARG A 66 2.83 12.27 -5.55
N GLY A 67 3.46 11.12 -5.82
CA GLY A 67 2.78 9.83 -5.98
C GLY A 67 1.68 9.85 -7.05
N ILE A 68 0.85 8.80 -7.04
CA ILE A 68 -0.30 8.63 -7.92
C ILE A 68 -1.57 8.92 -7.13
N GLU A 69 -2.22 10.05 -7.42
CA GLU A 69 -3.42 10.46 -6.71
C GLU A 69 -4.64 9.61 -7.08
N ILE A 70 -5.42 9.21 -6.08
CA ILE A 70 -6.73 8.57 -6.21
C ILE A 70 -7.79 9.60 -5.79
N VAL A 71 -8.56 10.06 -6.78
CA VAL A 71 -9.55 11.11 -6.60
C VAL A 71 -10.82 10.50 -5.99
N PRO A 72 -11.30 10.98 -4.84
CA PRO A 72 -12.47 10.41 -4.19
C PRO A 72 -13.77 10.87 -4.87
N LYS A 73 -14.84 10.09 -4.70
CA LYS A 73 -16.20 10.60 -4.85
C LYS A 73 -16.66 11.28 -3.55
N GLU A 74 -17.76 12.03 -3.64
CA GLU A 74 -18.41 12.63 -2.47
C GLU A 74 -18.64 11.58 -1.36
N GLY A 75 -18.33 11.96 -0.12
CA GLY A 75 -18.37 11.07 1.04
C GLY A 75 -17.12 10.20 1.26
N PHE A 76 -16.08 10.31 0.42
CA PHE A 76 -14.82 9.58 0.57
C PHE A 76 -13.62 10.52 0.75
N TYR A 77 -12.60 10.02 1.46
CA TYR A 77 -11.31 10.70 1.56
C TYR A 77 -10.42 10.36 0.36
N PRO A 78 -9.53 11.27 -0.08
CA PRO A 78 -8.57 11.00 -1.13
C PRO A 78 -7.53 9.96 -0.69
N GLY A 79 -6.85 9.38 -1.67
CA GLY A 79 -5.72 8.48 -1.43
C GLY A 79 -4.54 8.81 -2.33
N LYS A 80 -3.36 8.32 -1.95
CA LYS A 80 -2.16 8.37 -2.77
C LYS A 80 -1.60 6.97 -2.91
N CYS A 81 -1.13 6.62 -4.10
CA CYS A 81 -0.51 5.34 -4.39
C CYS A 81 0.94 5.51 -4.84
N PHE A 82 1.75 4.49 -4.56
CA PHE A 82 3.11 4.36 -5.04
C PHE A 82 3.31 2.96 -5.60
N LYS A 83 3.91 2.83 -6.78
CA LYS A 83 4.22 1.51 -7.34
C LYS A 83 5.21 0.81 -6.40
N ALA A 84 5.01 -0.49 -6.20
CA ALA A 84 5.81 -1.25 -5.26
C ALA A 84 6.15 -2.64 -5.78
N THR A 85 7.23 -3.20 -5.24
CA THR A 85 7.58 -4.61 -5.40
C THR A 85 7.61 -5.27 -4.02
N VAL A 86 6.81 -6.33 -3.86
CA VAL A 86 6.66 -7.09 -2.62
C VAL A 86 7.60 -8.30 -2.67
N SER A 87 8.43 -8.46 -1.62
CA SER A 87 9.42 -9.54 -1.51
C SER A 87 10.30 -9.68 -2.77
N GLY A 88 10.64 -8.56 -3.41
CA GLY A 88 11.48 -8.52 -4.62
C GLY A 88 10.87 -9.10 -5.90
N ARG A 89 9.64 -9.65 -5.87
CA ARG A 89 9.10 -10.44 -7.00
C ARG A 89 7.68 -10.11 -7.44
N ILE A 90 6.80 -9.66 -6.54
CA ILE A 90 5.39 -9.37 -6.91
C ILE A 90 5.21 -7.87 -7.09
N LYS A 91 4.72 -7.46 -8.26
CA LYS A 91 4.35 -6.05 -8.51
C LYS A 91 3.03 -5.71 -7.82
N GLY A 92 2.96 -4.52 -7.27
CA GLY A 92 1.78 -3.98 -6.62
C GLY A 92 1.88 -2.46 -6.43
N ALA A 93 1.12 -1.95 -5.48
CA ALA A 93 1.21 -0.56 -5.06
C ALA A 93 0.97 -0.44 -3.56
N VAL A 94 1.70 0.47 -2.91
CA VAL A 94 1.36 0.99 -1.58
C VAL A 94 0.22 1.98 -1.74
N VAL A 95 -0.78 1.90 -0.87
CA VAL A 95 -1.89 2.83 -0.75
C VAL A 95 -1.73 3.59 0.57
N ILE A 96 -1.77 4.92 0.50
CA ILE A 96 -1.78 5.83 1.64
C ILE A 96 -3.13 6.55 1.66
N PRO A 97 -4.06 6.15 2.54
CA PRO A 97 -5.31 6.87 2.76
C PRO A 97 -5.03 8.24 3.40
N ARG A 98 -5.61 9.32 2.87
CA ARG A 98 -5.56 10.65 3.49
C ARG A 98 -6.76 10.86 4.41
N VAL A 99 -6.94 9.92 5.33
CA VAL A 99 -7.99 9.96 6.35
C VAL A 99 -7.44 10.67 7.59
N PRO A 100 -8.20 11.56 8.25
CA PRO A 100 -7.77 12.17 9.51
C PRO A 100 -7.35 11.12 10.54
N SER A 101 -6.22 11.35 11.22
CA SER A 101 -5.68 10.48 12.25
C SER A 101 -5.35 9.05 11.80
N TYR A 102 -5.10 8.83 10.50
CA TYR A 102 -4.62 7.53 10.02
C TYR A 102 -3.26 7.18 10.65
N PRO A 103 -3.04 5.94 11.14
CA PRO A 103 -1.79 5.58 11.80
C PRO A 103 -0.56 5.72 10.89
N LYS A 104 0.47 6.41 11.38
CA LYS A 104 1.72 6.68 10.65
C LYS A 104 2.73 5.52 10.69
N ASP A 105 2.31 4.35 11.13
CA ASP A 105 3.13 3.14 11.17
C ASP A 105 2.53 2.02 10.31
N ILE A 106 1.47 2.28 9.55
CA ILE A 106 0.79 1.30 8.71
C ILE A 106 0.95 1.65 7.24
N LEU A 107 1.28 0.64 6.43
CA LEU A 107 1.11 0.70 4.98
C LEU A 107 0.12 -0.39 4.53
N GLU A 108 -0.72 -0.03 3.56
CA GLU A 108 -1.60 -0.96 2.86
C GLU A 108 -1.02 -1.24 1.47
N ILE A 109 -1.00 -2.51 1.06
CA ILE A 109 -0.50 -2.93 -0.25
C ILE A 109 -1.62 -3.59 -1.04
N ILE A 110 -1.82 -3.14 -2.27
CA ILE A 110 -2.65 -3.79 -3.28
C ILE A 110 -1.78 -4.44 -4.34
N ALA A 111 -2.21 -5.58 -4.85
CA ALA A 111 -1.51 -6.36 -5.88
C ALA A 111 -2.54 -7.10 -6.74
N PRO A 112 -2.19 -7.57 -7.95
CA PRO A 112 -3.11 -8.35 -8.79
C PRO A 112 -3.41 -9.75 -8.23
N VAL A 113 -2.70 -10.17 -7.17
CA VAL A 113 -2.83 -11.48 -6.52
C VAL A 113 -3.11 -11.32 -5.03
N ASN A 114 -3.65 -12.36 -4.41
CA ASN A 114 -3.72 -12.44 -2.96
C ASN A 114 -2.31 -12.64 -2.39
N LEU A 115 -1.73 -11.58 -1.82
CA LEU A 115 -0.36 -11.61 -1.31
C LEU A 115 -0.17 -12.61 -0.17
N ARG A 116 -1.16 -12.82 0.70
CA ARG A 116 -1.07 -13.79 1.79
C ARG A 116 -0.98 -15.22 1.26
N GLU A 117 -1.89 -15.58 0.35
CA GLU A 117 -1.88 -16.91 -0.26
C GLU A 117 -0.64 -17.14 -1.12
N THR A 118 -0.26 -16.15 -1.94
CA THR A 118 0.87 -16.26 -2.87
C THR A 118 2.21 -16.39 -2.16
N LEU A 119 2.36 -15.73 -1.01
CA LEU A 119 3.62 -15.69 -0.25
C LEU A 119 3.58 -16.59 1.01
N GLY A 120 2.44 -17.22 1.31
CA GLY A 120 2.26 -18.04 2.52
C GLY A 120 2.29 -17.25 3.84
N LEU A 121 1.89 -15.99 3.81
CA LEU A 121 2.04 -15.06 4.95
C LEU A 121 0.95 -15.22 6.01
N LYS A 122 1.38 -15.09 7.26
CA LYS A 122 0.55 -15.04 8.46
C LYS A 122 0.77 -13.72 9.20
N ASP A 123 -0.11 -13.43 10.16
CA ASP A 123 0.10 -12.28 11.04
C ASP A 123 1.38 -12.46 11.86
N GLY A 124 2.16 -11.39 11.94
CA GLY A 124 3.47 -11.36 12.58
C GLY A 124 4.65 -11.58 11.64
N ASP A 125 4.43 -12.14 10.45
CA ASP A 125 5.50 -12.37 9.46
C ASP A 125 6.10 -11.05 9.00
N GLU A 126 7.42 -11.00 8.94
CA GLU A 126 8.14 -9.84 8.40
C GLU A 126 8.18 -9.90 6.87
N ILE A 127 7.96 -8.75 6.25
CA ILE A 127 8.02 -8.62 4.80
C ILE A 127 8.71 -7.33 4.40
N GLU A 128 9.47 -7.42 3.29
CA GLU A 128 10.12 -6.29 2.65
C GLU A 128 9.32 -5.79 1.45
N ILE A 129 9.15 -4.47 1.37
CA ILE A 129 8.51 -3.77 0.27
C ILE A 129 9.48 -2.73 -0.28
N THR A 130 9.73 -2.79 -1.58
CA THR A 130 10.42 -1.73 -2.33
C THR A 130 9.38 -0.80 -2.92
N VAL A 131 9.39 0.48 -2.52
CA VAL A 131 8.43 1.49 -2.97
C VAL A 131 9.14 2.48 -3.88
N LEU A 132 8.59 2.69 -5.08
CA LEU A 132 9.07 3.66 -6.06
C LEU A 132 8.48 5.04 -5.71
N LEU A 133 9.34 6.06 -5.62
CA LEU A 133 9.00 7.44 -5.26
C LEU A 133 8.45 8.26 -6.44
#